data_AF-A0A4R9WDK0-F1
#
_entry.id   AF-A0A4R9WDK0-F1
#
_cell.length_a   1.000
_cell.length_b   1.000
_cell.length_c   1.000
_cell.angle_alpha   90.00
_cell.angle_beta   90.00
_cell.angle_gamma   90.00
#
_symmetry.space_group_name_H-M   'P 1'
#
loop_
_entity.id
_entity.type
_entity.pdbx_description
1 polymer ?
#
loop_
_entity_poly.entity_id
_entity_poly.type
_entity_poly.pdbx_seq_one_letter_code
_entity_poly.pdbx_strand_id
1 'polypeptide(L)'
;MSHTINHLKKLRLQRSELAVPGSSPEMIDKAANSAADFVFLDIEDAVAPPDKERARKNIIQALNDIDWRAKGKTVSVRINGLDTHYMYRDVVDVMEQAGDRLDTILVPKVGVPADLYMVEAMVNQIEMAKGFKTRVGLEALIETALGMANVEAIAATPGRLEAMHFGVADYAASNKARTVNIGGLNPDYPGDQWHFALSRMTVACRAYGLRAIDGPFGDFSDPEGYKAAARRAAALGIEGKWAIHPSQIALANDVFSPPEKEVTRARRILEVLKEAEAAGKGAAALDGKMIDAASERMARNVLGVNEAIERAHAAAQ
;
A
#
# COMPACT_ATOMS: atom_id res chain seq x y z
N MET A 1 -8.22 22.67 12.22
CA MET A 1 -7.20 22.03 11.35
C MET A 1 -5.88 22.72 11.61
N SER A 2 -4.76 22.00 11.50
CA SER A 2 -3.43 22.64 11.48
C SER A 2 -3.33 23.61 10.30
N HIS A 3 -2.53 24.67 10.42
CA HIS A 3 -2.19 25.55 9.30
C HIS A 3 -1.41 24.78 8.21
N THR A 4 -0.58 23.82 8.63
CA THR A 4 0.12 22.91 7.72
C THR A 4 -0.81 21.77 7.32
N ILE A 5 -1.14 21.69 6.03
CA ILE A 5 -1.98 20.64 5.46
C ILE A 5 -1.12 19.81 4.52
N ASN A 6 -1.01 18.51 4.79
CA ASN A 6 -0.44 17.54 3.88
C ASN A 6 -1.57 16.82 3.16
N HIS A 7 -1.72 17.06 1.87
CA HIS A 7 -2.65 16.32 1.02
C HIS A 7 -2.07 14.95 0.67
N LEU A 8 -2.94 14.00 0.29
CA LEU A 8 -2.50 12.71 -0.24
C LEU A 8 -1.57 12.95 -1.44
N LYS A 9 -0.35 12.41 -1.38
CA LYS A 9 0.69 12.65 -2.40
C LYS A 9 0.30 12.12 -3.78
N LYS A 10 -0.29 10.92 -3.82
CA LYS A 10 -0.84 10.33 -5.04
C LYS A 10 -1.99 9.39 -4.70
N LEU A 11 -3.10 9.53 -5.41
CA LEU A 11 -4.22 8.62 -5.31
C LEU A 11 -3.95 7.39 -6.18
N ARG A 12 -3.86 6.22 -5.57
CA ARG A 12 -3.85 4.91 -6.23
C ARG A 12 -4.86 4.04 -5.50
N LEU A 13 -5.66 3.29 -6.24
CA LEU A 13 -6.50 2.26 -5.64
C LEU A 13 -5.56 1.11 -5.22
N GLN A 14 -5.60 0.72 -3.95
CA GLN A 14 -4.67 -0.25 -3.37
C GLN A 14 -5.37 -1.07 -2.28
N ARG A 15 -6.59 -1.57 -2.55
CA ARG A 15 -7.34 -2.40 -1.56
C ARG A 15 -6.64 -3.74 -1.35
N SER A 16 -6.13 -4.31 -2.44
CA SER A 16 -5.35 -5.52 -2.48
C SER A 16 -4.00 -5.28 -3.16
N GLU A 17 -2.96 -5.86 -2.58
CA GLU A 17 -1.61 -5.83 -3.13
C GLU A 17 -1.05 -7.24 -3.21
N LEU A 18 -0.93 -7.77 -4.42
CA LEU A 18 -0.50 -9.15 -4.66
C LEU A 18 1.02 -9.24 -4.74
N ALA A 19 1.61 -10.05 -3.87
CA ALA A 19 3.01 -10.42 -3.91
C ALA A 19 3.25 -11.52 -4.95
N VAL A 20 4.19 -11.32 -5.87
CA VAL A 20 4.48 -12.30 -6.93
C VAL A 20 5.99 -12.51 -7.08
N PRO A 21 6.53 -13.72 -6.92
CA PRO A 21 7.95 -13.96 -7.08
C PRO A 21 8.37 -13.76 -8.54
N GLY A 22 9.37 -12.90 -8.78
CA GLY A 22 9.96 -12.65 -10.10
C GLY A 22 10.59 -13.89 -10.73
N SER A 23 10.88 -14.91 -9.92
CA SER A 23 11.41 -16.20 -10.38
C SER A 23 10.38 -17.05 -11.13
N SER A 24 9.08 -16.69 -11.11
CA SER A 24 7.98 -17.47 -11.72
C SER A 24 7.18 -16.66 -12.75
N PRO A 25 7.57 -16.66 -14.04
CA PRO A 25 6.83 -15.98 -15.10
C PRO A 25 5.35 -16.38 -15.18
N GLU A 26 5.03 -17.66 -14.94
CA GLU A 26 3.65 -18.15 -14.93
C GLU A 26 2.79 -17.45 -13.86
N MET A 27 3.35 -17.21 -12.67
CA MET A 27 2.63 -16.49 -11.62
C MET A 27 2.47 -15.00 -11.95
N ILE A 28 3.45 -14.40 -12.64
CA ILE A 28 3.36 -13.01 -13.13
C ILE A 28 2.20 -12.86 -14.13
N ASP A 29 2.09 -13.77 -15.10
CA ASP A 29 1.00 -13.76 -16.08
C ASP A 29 -0.37 -13.93 -15.41
N LYS A 30 -0.48 -14.82 -14.42
CA LYS A 30 -1.72 -14.99 -13.64
C LYS A 30 -2.05 -13.74 -12.83
N ALA A 31 -1.05 -13.10 -12.23
CA ALA A 31 -1.24 -11.88 -11.44
C ALA A 31 -1.74 -10.70 -12.29
N ALA A 32 -1.20 -10.54 -13.50
CA ALA A 32 -1.65 -9.52 -14.44
C ALA A 32 -3.14 -9.64 -14.78
N ASN A 33 -3.66 -10.87 -14.82
CA ASN A 33 -5.07 -11.16 -15.10
C ASN A 33 -5.95 -11.32 -13.84
N SER A 34 -5.41 -11.04 -12.66
CA SER A 34 -6.14 -11.16 -11.39
C SER A 34 -7.04 -9.95 -11.11
N ALA A 35 -7.80 -9.99 -10.01
CA ALA A 35 -8.56 -8.85 -9.51
C ALA A 35 -7.78 -7.94 -8.55
N ALA A 36 -6.46 -8.11 -8.42
CA ALA A 36 -5.66 -7.29 -7.51
C ALA A 36 -5.58 -5.84 -7.99
N ASP A 37 -5.69 -4.84 -7.13
CA ASP A 37 -5.51 -3.44 -7.57
C ASP A 37 -4.03 -3.12 -7.83
N PHE A 38 -3.17 -3.76 -7.03
CA PHE A 38 -1.74 -3.54 -6.98
C PHE A 38 -1.00 -4.89 -7.07
N VAL A 39 0.11 -4.93 -7.79
CA VAL A 39 0.96 -6.12 -7.90
C VAL A 39 2.40 -5.69 -7.70
N PHE A 40 3.10 -6.27 -6.73
CA PHE A 40 4.56 -6.13 -6.66
C PHE A 40 5.24 -7.41 -7.12
N LEU A 41 6.19 -7.24 -8.03
CA LEU A 41 7.05 -8.28 -8.54
C LEU A 41 8.29 -8.34 -7.64
N ASP A 42 8.51 -9.49 -7.01
CA ASP A 42 9.47 -9.65 -5.93
C ASP A 42 10.82 -10.20 -6.41
N ILE A 43 11.91 -9.57 -6.00
CA ILE A 43 13.30 -10.05 -6.19
C ILE A 43 13.96 -10.31 -4.82
N GLU A 44 13.22 -10.15 -3.72
CA GLU A 44 13.74 -10.17 -2.36
C GLU A 44 13.41 -11.49 -1.63
N ASP A 45 12.58 -11.55 -0.59
CA ASP A 45 12.40 -12.77 0.23
C ASP A 45 11.85 -13.97 -0.54
N ALA A 46 10.94 -13.77 -1.48
CA ALA A 46 10.32 -14.89 -2.22
C ALA A 46 11.24 -15.45 -3.32
N VAL A 47 12.46 -14.93 -3.45
CA VAL A 47 13.43 -15.34 -4.47
C VAL A 47 14.74 -15.77 -3.80
N ALA A 48 15.07 -17.04 -3.96
CA ALA A 48 16.33 -17.61 -3.47
C ALA A 48 17.55 -16.87 -4.06
N PRO A 49 18.66 -16.72 -3.31
CA PRO A 49 19.83 -15.97 -3.77
C PRO A 49 20.35 -16.33 -5.18
N PRO A 50 20.43 -17.62 -5.59
CA PRO A 50 20.88 -17.99 -6.93
C PRO A 50 19.92 -17.55 -8.05
N ASP A 51 18.64 -17.34 -7.73
CA ASP A 51 17.61 -17.02 -8.70
C ASP A 51 17.39 -15.50 -8.89
N LYS A 52 18.00 -14.65 -8.05
CA LYS A 52 17.77 -13.19 -8.06
C LYS A 52 18.10 -12.54 -9.41
N GLU A 53 19.18 -12.97 -10.05
CA GLU A 53 19.54 -12.45 -11.39
C GLU A 53 18.50 -12.85 -12.44
N ARG A 54 18.05 -14.11 -12.42
CA ARG A 54 17.00 -14.60 -13.33
C ARG A 54 15.68 -13.89 -13.07
N ALA A 55 15.28 -13.73 -11.81
CA ALA A 55 14.07 -13.03 -11.42
C ALA A 55 14.07 -11.57 -11.90
N ARG A 56 15.21 -10.87 -11.80
CA ARG A 56 15.35 -9.52 -12.35
C ARG A 56 15.11 -9.47 -13.85
N LYS A 57 15.70 -10.41 -14.62
CA LYS A 57 15.49 -10.51 -16.07
C LYS A 57 14.03 -10.78 -16.42
N ASN A 58 13.39 -11.72 -15.71
CA ASN A 58 11.98 -12.04 -15.90
C ASN A 58 11.07 -10.83 -15.63
N ILE A 59 11.35 -10.06 -14.58
CA ILE A 59 10.57 -8.85 -14.24
C ILE A 59 10.72 -7.78 -15.31
N ILE A 60 11.94 -7.52 -15.78
CA ILE A 60 12.19 -6.57 -16.87
C ILE A 60 11.42 -6.98 -18.12
N GLN A 61 11.41 -8.27 -18.45
CA GLN A 61 10.63 -8.79 -19.55
C GLN A 61 9.12 -8.58 -19.32
N ALA A 62 8.60 -8.97 -18.17
CA ALA A 62 7.17 -8.84 -17.87
C ALA A 62 6.67 -7.38 -17.84
N LEU A 63 7.49 -6.44 -17.37
CA LEU A 63 7.17 -5.01 -17.41
C LEU A 63 7.06 -4.48 -18.85
N ASN A 64 7.84 -5.03 -19.78
CA ASN A 64 7.84 -4.64 -21.18
C ASN A 64 6.76 -5.36 -22.01
N ASP A 65 6.50 -6.64 -21.72
CA ASP A 65 5.60 -7.50 -22.49
C ASP A 65 4.13 -7.34 -22.07
N ILE A 66 3.87 -6.98 -20.81
CA ILE A 66 2.51 -6.85 -20.26
C ILE A 66 2.13 -5.37 -20.15
N ASP A 67 1.01 -4.99 -20.74
CA ASP A 67 0.41 -3.67 -20.49
C ASP A 67 -0.38 -3.67 -19.17
N TRP A 68 0.35 -3.49 -18.06
CA TRP A 68 -0.21 -3.46 -16.70
C TRP A 68 -1.26 -2.35 -16.52
N ARG A 69 -1.06 -1.20 -17.16
CA ARG A 69 -1.99 -0.07 -17.08
C ARG A 69 -3.28 -0.35 -17.81
N ALA A 70 -3.23 -0.93 -19.01
CA ALA A 70 -4.43 -1.39 -19.72
C ALA A 70 -5.17 -2.50 -18.96
N LYS A 71 -4.47 -3.26 -18.11
CA LYS A 71 -5.06 -4.23 -17.18
C LYS A 71 -5.57 -3.62 -15.86
N GLY A 72 -5.52 -2.29 -15.73
CA GLY A 72 -6.00 -1.58 -14.55
C GLY A 72 -5.17 -1.85 -13.30
N LYS A 73 -3.88 -2.21 -13.44
CA LYS A 73 -2.99 -2.51 -12.32
C LYS A 73 -2.02 -1.37 -12.08
N THR A 74 -1.75 -1.09 -10.81
CA THR A 74 -0.46 -0.48 -10.45
C THR A 74 0.58 -1.58 -10.30
N VAL A 75 1.71 -1.45 -10.97
CA VAL A 75 2.80 -2.43 -10.90
C VAL A 75 4.01 -1.88 -10.14
N SER A 76 4.48 -2.64 -9.17
CA SER A 76 5.65 -2.33 -8.33
C SER A 76 6.71 -3.41 -8.45
N VAL A 77 7.94 -3.07 -8.08
CA VAL A 77 9.02 -4.05 -7.91
C VAL A 77 9.54 -3.94 -6.49
N ARG A 78 9.52 -5.05 -5.74
CA ARG A 78 10.23 -5.15 -4.46
C ARG A 78 11.68 -5.50 -4.74
N ILE A 79 12.54 -4.51 -4.61
CA ILE A 79 14.00 -4.65 -4.78
C ILE A 79 14.61 -5.38 -3.58
N ASN A 80 15.86 -5.83 -3.69
CA ASN A 80 16.57 -6.36 -2.54
C ASN A 80 16.91 -5.28 -1.50
N GLY A 81 17.18 -5.71 -0.26
CA GLY A 81 17.61 -4.83 0.83
C GLY A 81 18.91 -4.07 0.53
N LEU A 82 18.98 -2.83 1.02
CA LEU A 82 20.15 -1.95 0.89
C LEU A 82 21.42 -2.53 1.54
N ASP A 83 21.24 -3.50 2.44
CA ASP A 83 22.29 -4.28 3.10
C ASP A 83 22.82 -5.44 2.25
N THR A 84 22.36 -5.59 1.00
CA THR A 84 22.74 -6.67 0.10
C THR A 84 23.40 -6.16 -1.19
N HIS A 85 24.26 -6.96 -1.80
CA HIS A 85 24.92 -6.60 -3.06
C HIS A 85 23.99 -6.61 -4.29
N TYR A 86 22.76 -7.13 -4.16
CA TYR A 86 21.81 -7.24 -5.27
C TYR A 86 21.11 -5.92 -5.60
N MET A 87 20.82 -5.12 -4.56
CA MET A 87 19.90 -3.98 -4.64
C MET A 87 20.25 -2.98 -5.73
N TYR A 88 21.52 -2.57 -5.81
CA TYR A 88 21.93 -1.56 -6.78
C TYR A 88 21.66 -2.01 -8.22
N ARG A 89 21.82 -3.31 -8.50
CA ARG A 89 21.58 -3.90 -9.81
C ARG A 89 20.09 -4.04 -10.11
N ASP A 90 19.28 -4.33 -9.09
CA ASP A 90 17.83 -4.32 -9.22
C ASP A 90 17.33 -2.95 -9.67
N VAL A 91 17.75 -1.88 -8.99
CA VAL A 91 17.36 -0.50 -9.32
C VAL A 91 17.86 -0.12 -10.72
N VAL A 92 19.16 -0.31 -11.00
CA VAL A 92 19.76 0.10 -12.28
C VAL A 92 19.13 -0.63 -13.46
N ASP A 93 19.11 -1.97 -13.45
CA ASP A 93 18.68 -2.73 -14.62
C ASP A 93 17.17 -2.56 -14.86
N VAL A 94 16.34 -2.59 -13.80
CA VAL A 94 14.89 -2.42 -13.93
C VAL A 94 14.56 -1.02 -14.46
N MET A 95 15.17 0.03 -13.89
CA MET A 95 14.89 1.39 -14.32
C MET A 95 15.42 1.67 -15.73
N GLU A 96 16.64 1.26 -16.07
CA GLU A 96 17.19 1.53 -17.40
C GLU A 96 16.47 0.78 -18.52
N GLN A 97 15.88 -0.38 -18.24
CA GLN A 97 15.29 -1.26 -19.26
C GLN A 97 13.76 -1.26 -19.28
N ALA A 98 13.08 -0.85 -18.20
CA ALA A 98 11.62 -0.89 -18.09
C ALA A 98 11.01 0.19 -17.18
N GLY A 99 11.79 1.19 -16.74
CA GLY A 99 11.32 2.16 -15.74
C GLY A 99 10.17 3.06 -16.20
N ASP A 100 9.95 3.26 -17.50
CA ASP A 100 8.81 4.00 -18.03
C ASP A 100 7.48 3.22 -17.95
N ARG A 101 7.57 1.89 -17.76
CA ARG A 101 6.45 0.97 -17.54
C ARG A 101 6.16 0.69 -16.07
N LEU A 102 7.11 1.00 -15.19
CA LEU A 102 6.98 0.81 -13.75
C LEU A 102 6.22 1.95 -13.07
N ASP A 103 5.41 1.64 -12.05
CA ASP A 103 4.70 2.67 -11.28
C ASP A 103 5.40 3.04 -9.98
N THR A 104 5.89 2.05 -9.23
CA THR A 104 6.56 2.23 -7.94
C THR A 104 7.68 1.22 -7.71
N ILE A 105 8.58 1.53 -6.79
CA ILE A 105 9.54 0.59 -6.22
C ILE A 105 9.23 0.45 -4.73
N LEU A 106 9.03 -0.79 -4.27
CA LEU A 106 8.91 -1.12 -2.86
C LEU A 106 10.31 -1.37 -2.29
N VAL A 107 10.74 -0.49 -1.39
CA VAL A 107 12.02 -0.56 -0.70
C VAL A 107 11.84 -1.37 0.59
N PRO A 108 12.46 -2.56 0.72
CA PRO A 108 12.36 -3.36 1.93
C PRO A 108 13.20 -2.77 3.07
N LYS A 109 12.87 -3.12 4.30
CA LYS A 109 13.67 -2.93 5.53
C LYS A 109 14.10 -1.49 5.77
N VAL A 110 13.30 -0.51 5.35
CA VAL A 110 13.62 0.92 5.53
C VAL A 110 13.76 1.21 7.02
N GLY A 111 14.95 1.67 7.42
CA GLY A 111 15.31 1.95 8.82
C GLY A 111 15.37 3.44 9.12
N VAL A 112 15.80 4.25 8.15
CA VAL A 112 15.98 5.71 8.27
C VAL A 112 15.64 6.44 6.96
N PRO A 113 15.37 7.76 6.99
CA PRO A 113 15.07 8.53 5.78
C PRO A 113 16.17 8.46 4.69
N ALA A 114 17.42 8.30 5.09
CA ALA A 114 18.55 8.22 4.16
C ALA A 114 18.49 6.98 3.24
N ASP A 115 17.84 5.90 3.67
CA ASP A 115 17.64 4.70 2.87
C ASP A 115 16.79 5.02 1.63
N LEU A 116 15.69 5.76 1.83
CA LEU A 116 14.83 6.22 0.74
C LEU A 116 15.54 7.23 -0.15
N TYR A 117 16.33 8.15 0.44
CA TYR A 117 17.11 9.12 -0.34
C TYR A 117 18.10 8.43 -1.29
N MET A 118 18.76 7.36 -0.85
CA MET A 118 19.69 6.59 -1.69
C MET A 118 18.97 6.05 -2.94
N VAL A 119 17.83 5.38 -2.76
CA VAL A 119 17.05 4.80 -3.88
C VAL A 119 16.49 5.92 -4.77
N GLU A 120 15.95 6.99 -4.18
CA GLU A 120 15.43 8.14 -4.92
C GLU A 120 16.50 8.81 -5.78
N ALA A 121 17.72 8.99 -5.26
CA ALA A 121 18.82 9.59 -6.01
C ALA A 121 19.21 8.75 -7.24
N MET A 122 19.25 7.42 -7.11
CA MET A 122 19.51 6.51 -8.23
C MET A 122 18.40 6.58 -9.29
N VAL A 123 17.14 6.48 -8.85
CA VAL A 123 15.96 6.58 -9.73
C VAL A 123 15.95 7.91 -10.48
N ASN A 124 16.20 9.04 -9.79
CA ASN A 124 16.27 10.38 -10.39
C ASN A 124 17.31 10.43 -11.53
N GLN A 125 18.53 9.95 -11.27
CA GLN A 125 19.61 9.99 -12.25
C GLN A 125 19.29 9.15 -13.49
N ILE A 126 18.70 7.96 -13.29
CA ILE A 126 18.32 7.08 -14.40
C ILE A 126 17.17 7.68 -15.21
N GLU A 127 16.12 8.21 -14.57
CA GLU A 127 15.02 8.88 -15.27
C GLU A 127 15.53 10.05 -16.12
N MET A 128 16.45 10.86 -15.59
CA MET A 128 17.10 11.94 -16.34
C MET A 128 17.92 11.43 -17.53
N ALA A 129 18.75 10.40 -17.32
CA ALA A 129 19.60 9.82 -18.35
C ALA A 129 18.79 9.15 -19.48
N LYS A 130 17.68 8.49 -19.14
CA LYS A 130 16.78 7.82 -20.08
C LYS A 130 15.75 8.78 -20.72
N GLY A 131 15.61 10.00 -20.19
CA GLY A 131 14.64 10.98 -20.67
C GLY A 131 13.18 10.62 -20.37
N PHE A 132 12.93 9.81 -19.33
CA PHE A 132 11.58 9.37 -18.97
C PHE A 132 10.68 10.55 -18.60
N LYS A 133 9.42 10.45 -19.00
CA LYS A 133 8.36 11.44 -18.67
C LYS A 133 7.50 11.00 -17.50
N THR A 134 7.44 9.70 -17.26
CA THR A 134 6.83 9.11 -16.08
C THR A 134 7.77 9.26 -14.89
N ARG A 135 7.19 9.40 -13.70
CA ARG A 135 7.90 9.49 -12.43
C ARG A 135 7.56 8.25 -11.60
N VAL A 136 8.53 7.38 -11.37
CA VAL A 136 8.37 6.18 -10.53
C VAL A 136 8.29 6.60 -9.07
N GLY A 137 7.24 6.17 -8.38
CA GLY A 137 7.05 6.41 -6.95
C GLY A 137 7.88 5.46 -6.09
N LEU A 138 7.98 5.75 -4.79
CA LEU A 138 8.57 4.82 -3.82
C LEU A 138 7.52 4.38 -2.80
N GLU A 139 7.68 3.16 -2.32
CA GLU A 139 6.94 2.59 -1.21
C GLU A 139 7.95 2.06 -0.19
N ALA A 140 7.65 2.18 1.11
CA ALA A 140 8.54 1.75 2.18
C ALA A 140 7.95 0.59 2.97
N LEU A 141 8.68 -0.51 3.08
CA LEU A 141 8.31 -1.61 3.95
C LEU A 141 8.86 -1.35 5.36
N ILE A 142 7.97 -1.07 6.30
CA ILE A 142 8.28 -0.89 7.72
C ILE A 142 8.16 -2.24 8.41
N GLU A 143 9.27 -2.93 8.47
CA GLU A 143 9.33 -4.33 8.90
C GLU A 143 10.46 -4.62 9.89
N THR A 144 11.03 -3.57 10.48
CA THR A 144 12.05 -3.69 11.52
C THR A 144 11.72 -2.79 12.69
N ALA A 145 12.25 -3.12 13.88
CA ALA A 145 12.15 -2.25 15.04
C ALA A 145 12.76 -0.86 14.77
N LEU A 146 13.85 -0.80 13.99
CA LEU A 146 14.48 0.46 13.59
C LEU A 146 13.58 1.31 12.69
N GLY A 147 12.96 0.70 11.67
CA GLY A 147 12.02 1.39 10.79
C GLY A 147 10.82 1.92 11.57
N MET A 148 10.25 1.11 12.46
CA MET A 148 9.15 1.55 13.33
C MET A 148 9.60 2.66 14.30
N ALA A 149 10.82 2.62 14.82
CA ALA A 149 11.35 3.66 15.69
C ALA A 149 11.46 5.03 14.99
N ASN A 150 11.71 5.04 13.68
CA ASN A 150 11.88 6.23 12.84
C ASN A 150 10.70 6.53 11.91
N VAL A 151 9.54 5.87 12.09
CA VAL A 151 8.47 5.85 11.10
C VAL A 151 7.92 7.23 10.74
N GLU A 152 7.87 8.17 11.69
CA GLU A 152 7.46 9.55 11.41
C GLU A 152 8.47 10.32 10.57
N ALA A 153 9.77 10.12 10.82
CA ALA A 153 10.84 10.73 10.04
C ALA A 153 10.90 10.15 8.62
N ILE A 154 10.70 8.84 8.49
CA ILE A 154 10.60 8.15 7.20
C ILE A 154 9.41 8.71 6.41
N ALA A 155 8.23 8.83 7.04
CA ALA A 155 7.04 9.37 6.40
C ALA A 155 7.20 10.84 5.96
N ALA A 156 7.93 11.63 6.75
CA ALA A 156 8.25 13.02 6.46
C ALA A 156 9.24 13.21 5.29
N THR A 157 9.84 12.12 4.78
CA THR A 157 10.82 12.20 3.70
C THR A 157 10.20 12.91 2.48
N PRO A 158 10.79 14.03 2.02
CA PRO A 158 10.35 14.68 0.80
C PRO A 158 10.62 13.76 -0.39
N GLY A 159 9.90 13.95 -1.49
CA GLY A 159 10.22 13.27 -2.75
C GLY A 159 9.16 12.29 -3.22
N ARG A 160 9.52 11.01 -3.39
CA ARG A 160 8.74 10.00 -4.14
C ARG A 160 7.88 9.07 -3.30
N LEU A 161 8.06 9.05 -1.98
CA LEU A 161 7.35 8.12 -1.10
C LEU A 161 5.83 8.33 -1.18
N GLU A 162 5.09 7.27 -1.50
CA GLU A 162 3.62 7.30 -1.66
C GLU A 162 2.87 6.42 -0.64
N ALA A 163 3.49 5.34 -0.17
CA ALA A 163 2.88 4.41 0.79
C ALA A 163 3.92 3.81 1.75
N MET A 164 3.43 3.37 2.92
CA MET A 164 4.18 2.52 3.84
C MET A 164 3.40 1.24 4.14
N HIS A 165 4.12 0.13 4.20
CA HIS A 165 3.57 -1.20 4.39
C HIS A 165 4.08 -1.78 5.72
N PHE A 166 3.22 -2.46 6.47
CA PHE A 166 3.62 -3.12 7.70
C PHE A 166 4.06 -4.56 7.44
N GLY A 167 5.37 -4.82 7.34
CA GLY A 167 5.92 -6.17 7.16
C GLY A 167 5.90 -6.96 8.47
N VAL A 168 4.77 -7.58 8.78
CA VAL A 168 4.50 -8.17 10.10
C VAL A 168 5.45 -9.30 10.51
N ALA A 169 5.89 -10.14 9.56
CA ALA A 169 6.73 -11.31 9.87
C ALA A 169 8.14 -10.87 10.27
N ASP A 170 8.79 -10.06 9.44
CA ASP A 170 10.13 -9.54 9.72
C ASP A 170 10.12 -8.54 10.89
N TYR A 171 9.01 -7.80 11.06
CA TYR A 171 8.83 -6.96 12.25
C TYR A 171 8.80 -7.82 13.51
N ALA A 172 8.07 -8.93 13.50
CA ALA A 172 8.02 -9.86 14.62
C ALA A 172 9.41 -10.46 14.90
N ALA A 173 10.15 -10.86 13.85
CA ALA A 173 11.52 -11.37 13.97
C ALA A 173 12.46 -10.31 14.57
N SER A 174 12.42 -9.08 14.06
CA SER A 174 13.22 -7.94 14.54
C SER A 174 12.93 -7.60 16.01
N ASN A 175 11.66 -7.66 16.42
CA ASN A 175 11.25 -7.45 17.82
C ASN A 175 11.43 -8.67 18.72
N LYS A 176 11.85 -9.82 18.17
CA LYS A 176 11.90 -11.11 18.89
C LYS A 176 10.54 -11.47 19.52
N ALA A 177 9.45 -11.13 18.84
CA ALA A 177 8.11 -11.48 19.26
C ALA A 177 7.93 -13.00 19.23
N ARG A 178 7.17 -13.56 20.19
CA ARG A 178 6.91 -15.00 20.27
C ARG A 178 5.84 -15.41 19.26
N THR A 179 6.22 -15.63 18.02
CA THR A 179 5.37 -16.17 16.94
C THR A 179 6.21 -16.94 15.92
N VAL A 180 5.59 -17.93 15.27
CA VAL A 180 6.14 -18.65 14.11
C VAL A 180 5.20 -18.57 12.90
N ASN A 181 4.17 -17.73 12.99
CA ASN A 181 3.20 -17.48 11.94
C ASN A 181 3.42 -16.08 11.33
N ILE A 182 3.12 -15.94 10.04
CA ILE A 182 3.08 -14.65 9.36
C ILE A 182 1.75 -13.97 9.73
N GLY A 183 1.81 -13.00 10.63
CA GLY A 183 0.62 -12.31 11.16
C GLY A 183 -0.16 -13.15 12.19
N GLY A 184 -1.46 -12.92 12.29
CA GLY A 184 -2.32 -13.56 13.29
C GLY A 184 -2.14 -13.01 14.70
N LEU A 185 -2.90 -13.53 15.66
CA LEU A 185 -2.85 -13.12 17.06
C LEU A 185 -2.18 -14.20 17.93
N ASN A 186 -1.61 -13.80 19.05
CA ASN A 186 -1.06 -14.71 20.04
C ASN A 186 -2.03 -14.81 21.25
N PRO A 187 -2.45 -16.02 21.68
CA PRO A 187 -3.37 -16.19 22.81
C PRO A 187 -2.83 -15.66 24.15
N ASP A 188 -1.50 -15.56 24.32
CA ASP A 188 -0.87 -14.99 25.52
C ASP A 188 -0.94 -13.45 25.57
N TYR A 189 -1.37 -12.79 24.47
CA TYR A 189 -1.53 -11.34 24.40
C TYR A 189 -3.02 -10.97 24.32
N PRO A 190 -3.62 -10.42 25.38
CA PRO A 190 -5.01 -9.97 25.30
C PRO A 190 -5.13 -8.80 24.31
N GLY A 191 -5.94 -8.97 23.27
CA GLY A 191 -6.20 -7.96 22.25
C GLY A 191 -5.36 -8.14 20.99
N ASP A 192 -5.06 -7.03 20.31
CA ASP A 192 -4.28 -7.05 19.06
C ASP A 192 -2.82 -6.70 19.35
N GLN A 193 -1.94 -7.70 19.27
CA GLN A 193 -0.50 -7.54 19.48
C GLN A 193 0.17 -6.60 18.46
N TRP A 194 -0.49 -6.31 17.33
CA TRP A 194 0.01 -5.41 16.29
C TRP A 194 -0.54 -3.99 16.40
N HIS A 195 -1.44 -3.73 17.36
CA HIS A 195 -2.16 -2.46 17.47
C HIS A 195 -1.22 -1.24 17.51
N PHE A 196 -0.14 -1.31 18.30
CA PHE A 196 0.84 -0.23 18.39
C PHE A 196 1.49 0.07 17.03
N ALA A 197 2.03 -0.95 16.37
CA ALA A 197 2.75 -0.81 15.11
C ALA A 197 1.84 -0.26 14.00
N LEU A 198 0.66 -0.85 13.83
CA LEU A 198 -0.31 -0.42 12.82
C LEU A 198 -0.81 1.00 13.09
N SER A 199 -1.15 1.33 14.33
CA SER A 199 -1.64 2.66 14.69
C SER A 199 -0.57 3.73 14.49
N ARG A 200 0.67 3.48 14.93
CA ARG A 200 1.79 4.43 14.78
C ARG A 200 2.13 4.67 13.32
N MET A 201 2.24 3.60 12.53
CA MET A 201 2.46 3.73 11.08
C MET A 201 1.32 4.48 10.39
N THR A 202 0.07 4.22 10.78
CA THR A 202 -1.09 4.92 10.21
C THR A 202 -1.05 6.42 10.54
N VAL A 203 -0.73 6.80 11.79
CA VAL A 203 -0.54 8.21 12.16
C VAL A 203 0.54 8.85 11.32
N ALA A 204 1.70 8.20 11.16
CA ALA A 204 2.78 8.70 10.32
C ALA A 204 2.35 8.86 8.85
N CYS A 205 1.68 7.86 8.26
CA CYS A 205 1.16 7.96 6.90
C CYS A 205 0.19 9.13 6.73
N ARG A 206 -0.81 9.23 7.62
CA ARG A 206 -1.85 10.26 7.54
C ARG A 206 -1.31 11.66 7.80
N ALA A 207 -0.30 11.80 8.65
CA ALA A 207 0.35 13.08 8.92
C ALA A 207 1.07 13.64 7.68
N TYR A 208 1.55 12.78 6.77
CA TYR A 208 2.37 13.16 5.62
C TYR A 208 1.77 12.78 4.25
N GLY A 209 0.46 12.49 4.23
CA GLY A 209 -0.28 12.24 2.98
C GLY A 209 0.13 10.95 2.25
N LEU A 210 0.47 9.90 3.00
CA LEU A 210 0.81 8.58 2.48
C LEU A 210 -0.34 7.59 2.68
N ARG A 211 -0.35 6.54 1.86
CA ARG A 211 -1.21 5.37 2.07
C ARG A 211 -0.57 4.47 3.14
N ALA A 212 -1.37 3.96 4.06
CA ALA A 212 -0.94 2.93 5.01
C ALA A 212 -1.50 1.59 4.54
N ILE A 213 -0.64 0.58 4.40
CA ILE A 213 -0.98 -0.74 3.89
C ILE A 213 -0.58 -1.80 4.92
N ASP A 214 -1.49 -2.74 5.21
CA ASP A 214 -1.19 -3.88 6.07
C ASP A 214 -0.49 -4.99 5.26
N GLY A 215 0.48 -5.67 5.86
CA GLY A 215 1.30 -6.66 5.17
C GLY A 215 0.68 -8.06 5.12
N PRO A 216 1.51 -9.10 5.03
CA PRO A 216 1.05 -10.45 4.71
C PRO A 216 0.29 -11.13 5.85
N PHE A 217 -0.45 -12.18 5.50
CA PHE A 217 -1.07 -13.13 6.44
C PHE A 217 -0.87 -14.54 5.90
N GLY A 218 -0.18 -15.39 6.67
CA GLY A 218 0.38 -16.65 6.17
C GLY A 218 -0.57 -17.84 6.16
N ASP A 219 -1.64 -17.83 6.95
CA ASP A 219 -2.55 -18.95 7.02
C ASP A 219 -3.57 -18.89 5.87
N PHE A 220 -3.27 -19.58 4.76
CA PHE A 220 -4.15 -19.60 3.59
C PHE A 220 -5.45 -20.41 3.83
N SER A 221 -5.47 -21.23 4.89
CA SER A 221 -6.64 -22.02 5.26
C SER A 221 -7.63 -21.26 6.15
N ASP A 222 -7.25 -20.09 6.66
CA ASP A 222 -8.05 -19.26 7.55
C ASP A 222 -8.50 -17.92 6.92
N PRO A 223 -9.51 -17.95 6.03
CA PRO A 223 -10.04 -16.73 5.40
C PRO A 223 -10.71 -15.79 6.41
N GLU A 224 -11.25 -16.29 7.52
CA GLU A 224 -11.90 -15.45 8.54
C GLU A 224 -10.86 -14.75 9.41
N GLY A 225 -9.74 -15.40 9.74
CA GLY A 225 -8.59 -14.74 10.36
C GLY A 225 -8.00 -13.64 9.48
N TYR A 226 -7.88 -13.88 8.17
CA TYR A 226 -7.47 -12.85 7.20
C TYR A 226 -8.42 -11.64 7.25
N LYS A 227 -9.74 -11.88 7.11
CA LYS A 227 -10.75 -10.80 7.15
C LYS A 227 -10.76 -10.08 8.48
N ALA A 228 -10.60 -10.79 9.60
CA ALA A 228 -10.54 -10.19 10.92
C ALA A 228 -9.34 -9.26 11.06
N ALA A 229 -8.15 -9.66 10.58
CA ALA A 229 -6.97 -8.80 10.53
C ALA A 229 -7.19 -7.58 9.63
N ALA A 230 -7.71 -7.80 8.41
CA ALA A 230 -8.01 -6.72 7.46
C ALA A 230 -9.03 -5.71 8.03
N ARG A 231 -10.08 -6.17 8.70
CA ARG A 231 -11.11 -5.29 9.32
C ARG A 231 -10.53 -4.47 10.47
N ARG A 232 -9.67 -5.06 11.31
CA ARG A 232 -8.96 -4.31 12.36
C ARG A 232 -8.06 -3.24 11.77
N ALA A 233 -7.33 -3.56 10.70
CA ALA A 233 -6.50 -2.61 9.98
C ALA A 233 -7.35 -1.48 9.35
N ALA A 234 -8.40 -1.82 8.61
CA ALA A 234 -9.31 -0.85 7.97
C ALA A 234 -9.94 0.11 8.99
N ALA A 235 -10.32 -0.38 10.18
CA ALA A 235 -10.86 0.44 11.25
C ALA A 235 -9.87 1.50 11.79
N LEU A 236 -8.55 1.28 11.65
CA LEU A 236 -7.52 2.26 11.99
C LEU A 236 -7.28 3.30 10.87
N GLY A 237 -7.82 3.07 9.67
CA GLY A 237 -7.61 3.90 8.50
C GLY A 237 -6.51 3.40 7.56
N ILE A 238 -6.17 2.11 7.60
CA ILE A 238 -5.36 1.44 6.59
C ILE A 238 -6.18 1.23 5.31
N GLU A 239 -5.57 1.39 4.15
CA GLU A 239 -6.27 1.42 2.85
C GLU A 239 -6.27 0.09 2.08
N GLY A 240 -5.44 -0.86 2.52
CA GLY A 240 -5.33 -2.15 1.87
C GLY A 240 -4.54 -3.17 2.67
N LYS A 241 -4.51 -4.39 2.13
CA LYS A 241 -3.73 -5.48 2.69
C LYS A 241 -3.06 -6.31 1.61
N TRP A 242 -1.88 -6.83 1.91
CA TRP A 242 -1.20 -7.78 1.03
C TRP A 242 -2.01 -9.07 0.85
N ALA A 243 -2.02 -9.57 -0.37
CA ALA A 243 -2.38 -10.93 -0.74
C ALA A 243 -1.09 -11.67 -1.12
N ILE A 244 -0.74 -12.71 -0.37
CA ILE A 244 0.38 -13.61 -0.70
C ILE A 244 -0.10 -14.96 -1.24
N HIS A 245 -1.42 -15.11 -1.41
CA HIS A 245 -2.08 -16.18 -2.11
C HIS A 245 -3.31 -15.63 -2.88
N PRO A 246 -3.63 -16.11 -4.10
CA PRO A 246 -4.72 -15.55 -4.91
C PRO A 246 -6.09 -15.51 -4.23
N SER A 247 -6.39 -16.44 -3.32
CA SER A 247 -7.65 -16.47 -2.56
C SER A 247 -7.85 -15.24 -1.67
N GLN A 248 -6.77 -14.54 -1.29
CA GLN A 248 -6.83 -13.38 -0.40
C GLN A 248 -7.23 -12.09 -1.13
N ILE A 249 -7.11 -12.04 -2.46
CA ILE A 249 -7.40 -10.84 -3.27
C ILE A 249 -8.85 -10.40 -3.09
N ALA A 250 -9.80 -11.33 -3.24
CA ALA A 250 -11.22 -11.04 -3.08
C ALA A 250 -11.56 -10.62 -1.65
N LEU A 251 -10.87 -11.20 -0.65
CA LEU A 251 -11.08 -10.88 0.77
C LEU A 251 -10.63 -9.45 1.09
N ALA A 252 -9.46 -9.05 0.58
CA ALA A 252 -8.96 -7.69 0.72
C ALA A 252 -9.86 -6.69 -0.01
N ASN A 253 -10.19 -6.96 -1.28
CA ASN A 253 -11.07 -6.08 -2.06
C ASN A 253 -12.43 -5.87 -1.38
N ASP A 254 -13.03 -6.91 -0.78
CA ASP A 254 -14.27 -6.81 -0.03
C ASP A 254 -14.12 -5.92 1.21
N VAL A 255 -13.13 -6.18 2.07
CA VAL A 255 -12.96 -5.47 3.34
C VAL A 255 -12.59 -3.99 3.15
N PHE A 256 -11.78 -3.67 2.15
CA PHE A 256 -11.32 -2.30 1.89
C PHE A 256 -12.19 -1.55 0.87
N SER A 257 -13.28 -2.15 0.38
CA SER A 257 -14.32 -1.42 -0.33
C SER A 257 -15.35 -0.88 0.66
N PRO A 258 -15.74 0.41 0.57
CA PRO A 258 -16.75 0.96 1.46
C PRO A 258 -18.11 0.27 1.23
N PRO A 259 -18.79 -0.21 2.29
CA PRO A 259 -20.13 -0.79 2.15
C PRO A 259 -21.13 0.18 1.52
N GLU A 260 -22.06 -0.33 0.71
CA GLU A 260 -23.09 0.50 0.04
C GLU A 260 -23.89 1.38 1.02
N LYS A 261 -24.16 0.85 2.22
CA LYS A 261 -24.84 1.61 3.30
C LYS A 261 -24.02 2.82 3.77
N GLU A 262 -22.69 2.69 3.83
CA GLU A 262 -21.80 3.78 4.20
C GLU A 262 -21.71 4.81 3.08
N VAL A 263 -21.62 4.37 1.82
CA VAL A 263 -21.64 5.25 0.63
C VAL A 263 -22.95 6.05 0.58
N THR A 264 -24.09 5.38 0.75
CA THR A 264 -25.41 6.01 0.76
C THR A 264 -25.52 7.05 1.87
N ARG A 265 -25.09 6.70 3.08
CA ARG A 265 -25.09 7.62 4.22
C ARG A 265 -24.14 8.80 3.98
N ALA A 266 -22.96 8.56 3.41
CA ALA A 266 -21.99 9.62 3.10
C ALA A 266 -22.57 10.63 2.09
N ARG A 267 -23.22 10.17 1.02
CA ARG A 267 -23.94 11.05 0.08
C ARG A 267 -24.99 11.90 0.80
N ARG A 268 -25.79 11.28 1.67
CA ARG A 268 -26.83 11.98 2.43
C ARG A 268 -26.27 13.03 3.40
N ILE A 269 -25.13 12.76 4.05
CA ILE A 269 -24.45 13.74 4.92
C ILE A 269 -24.09 15.00 4.12
N LEU A 270 -23.53 14.85 2.91
CA LEU A 270 -23.14 16.00 2.07
C LEU A 270 -24.36 16.81 1.60
N GLU A 271 -25.45 16.15 1.24
CA GLU A 271 -26.70 16.83 0.88
C GLU A 271 -27.25 17.67 2.03
N VAL A 272 -27.40 17.08 3.22
CA VAL A 272 -27.97 17.76 4.39
C VAL A 272 -27.09 18.91 4.87
N LEU A 273 -25.76 18.76 4.82
CA LEU A 273 -24.84 19.85 5.15
C LEU A 273 -24.92 21.00 4.14
N LYS A 274 -25.08 20.71 2.84
CA LYS A 274 -25.27 21.72 1.80
C LYS A 274 -26.57 22.51 2.01
N GLU A 275 -27.65 21.84 2.38
CA GLU A 275 -28.92 22.48 2.75
C GLU A 275 -28.78 23.39 3.98
N ALA A 276 -28.04 22.92 5.00
CA ALA A 276 -27.77 23.69 6.21
C ALA A 276 -26.91 24.93 5.94
N GLU A 277 -25.88 24.80 5.11
CA GLU A 277 -25.02 25.90 4.69
C GLU A 277 -25.82 26.98 3.93
N ALA A 278 -26.68 26.57 3.00
CA ALA A 278 -27.57 27.48 2.28
C ALA A 278 -28.56 28.21 3.22
N ALA A 279 -28.88 27.62 4.37
CA ALA A 279 -29.69 28.22 5.42
C ALA A 279 -28.86 29.00 6.47
N GLY A 280 -27.57 29.20 6.25
CA GLY A 280 -26.67 29.92 7.16
C GLY A 280 -26.30 29.16 8.44
N LYS A 281 -26.41 27.82 8.45
CA LYS A 281 -26.11 26.96 9.61
C LYS A 281 -24.82 26.17 9.37
N GLY A 282 -23.95 26.10 10.38
CA GLY A 282 -22.70 25.34 10.33
C GLY A 282 -22.81 23.85 10.73
N ALA A 283 -23.99 23.40 11.14
CA ALA A 283 -24.27 22.02 11.54
C ALA A 283 -25.74 21.66 11.25
N ALA A 284 -26.01 20.37 11.13
CA ALA A 284 -27.34 19.82 10.89
C ALA A 284 -27.58 18.56 11.72
N ALA A 285 -28.80 18.04 11.68
CA ALA A 285 -29.15 16.75 12.26
C ALA A 285 -29.52 15.76 11.15
N LEU A 286 -28.99 14.54 11.22
CA LEU A 286 -29.34 13.42 10.35
C LEU A 286 -29.47 12.16 11.21
N ASP A 287 -30.61 11.48 11.14
CA ASP A 287 -30.94 10.28 11.93
C ASP A 287 -30.74 10.48 13.44
N GLY A 288 -31.13 11.66 13.95
CA GLY A 288 -30.97 12.02 15.37
C GLY A 288 -29.54 12.31 15.81
N LYS A 289 -28.56 12.36 14.89
CA LYS A 289 -27.16 12.67 15.17
C LYS A 289 -26.78 14.01 14.57
N MET A 290 -25.98 14.78 15.31
CA MET A 290 -25.37 16.01 14.79
C MET A 290 -24.36 15.65 13.70
N ILE A 291 -24.40 16.39 12.60
CA ILE A 291 -23.41 16.37 11.53
C ILE A 291 -22.86 17.78 11.32
N ASP A 292 -21.57 17.85 11.02
CA ASP A 292 -20.78 19.07 10.96
C ASP A 292 -19.66 18.94 9.89
N ALA A 293 -18.74 19.91 9.86
CA ALA A 293 -17.59 19.88 8.97
C ALA A 293 -16.70 18.63 9.14
N ALA A 294 -16.61 18.03 10.33
CA ALA A 294 -15.88 16.77 10.52
C ALA A 294 -16.61 15.60 9.87
N SER A 295 -17.93 15.57 10.00
CA SER A 295 -18.80 14.59 9.34
C SER A 295 -18.69 14.68 7.81
N GLU A 296 -18.60 15.90 7.27
CA GLU A 296 -18.37 16.13 5.85
C GLU A 296 -17.06 15.49 5.37
N ARG A 297 -15.96 15.72 6.09
CA ARG A 297 -14.65 15.15 5.74
C ARG A 297 -14.66 13.62 5.78
N MET A 298 -15.28 13.04 6.81
CA MET A 298 -15.44 11.59 6.90
C MET A 298 -16.25 11.03 5.72
N ALA A 299 -17.36 11.69 5.36
CA ALA A 299 -18.16 11.30 4.19
C ALA A 299 -17.36 11.40 2.88
N ARG A 300 -16.59 12.48 2.69
CA ARG A 300 -15.72 12.64 1.52
C ARG A 300 -14.64 11.57 1.42
N ASN A 301 -14.07 11.11 2.54
CA ASN A 301 -13.11 10.02 2.53
C ASN A 301 -13.74 8.71 1.99
N VAL A 302 -14.94 8.35 2.48
CA VAL A 302 -15.67 7.17 2.02
C VAL A 302 -15.98 7.26 0.52
N LEU A 303 -16.48 8.40 0.07
CA LEU A 303 -16.82 8.61 -1.34
C LEU A 303 -15.58 8.64 -2.24
N GLY A 304 -14.46 9.21 -1.77
CA GLY A 304 -13.22 9.23 -2.53
C GLY A 304 -12.69 7.83 -2.88
N VAL A 305 -12.82 6.88 -1.94
CA VAL A 305 -12.48 5.47 -2.20
C VAL A 305 -13.48 4.84 -3.18
N ASN A 306 -14.78 5.03 -2.96
CA ASN A 306 -15.81 4.50 -3.85
C ASN A 306 -15.64 4.98 -5.30
N GLU A 307 -15.40 6.27 -5.50
CA GLU A 307 -15.16 6.85 -6.83
C GLU A 307 -13.87 6.30 -7.47
N ALA A 308 -12.82 6.03 -6.68
CA ALA A 308 -11.61 5.39 -7.20
C ALA A 308 -11.88 3.97 -7.71
N ILE A 309 -12.74 3.22 -7.01
CA ILE A 309 -13.19 1.88 -7.43
C ILE A 309 -14.03 1.97 -8.71
N GLU A 310 -15.01 2.88 -8.76
CA GLU A 310 -15.86 3.09 -9.94
C GLU A 310 -15.02 3.46 -11.18
N ARG A 311 -14.02 4.35 -11.02
CA ARG A 311 -13.08 4.68 -12.10
C ARG A 311 -12.25 3.49 -12.56
N ALA A 312 -11.76 2.66 -11.64
CA ALA A 312 -10.99 1.47 -11.98
C ALA A 312 -11.83 0.45 -12.75
N HIS A 313 -13.10 0.25 -12.35
CA HIS A 313 -14.01 -0.63 -13.08
C HIS A 313 -14.35 -0.09 -14.47
N ALA A 314 -14.56 1.22 -14.61
CA ALA A 314 -14.84 1.85 -15.90
C ALA A 314 -13.64 1.78 -16.87
N ALA A 315 -12.40 1.85 -16.36
CA ALA A 315 -11.20 1.72 -17.19
C ALA A 315 -10.92 0.28 -17.66
N ALA A 316 -11.55 -0.72 -17.04
CA ALA A 316 -11.40 -2.13 -17.38
C ALA A 316 -12.46 -2.65 -18.37
N GLN A 317 -13.45 -1.82 -18.74
CA GLN A 317 -14.51 -2.11 -19.71
C GLN A 317 -14.18 -1.50 -21.07
#